data_AF-A0A6B3FZ49-F1
#
_entry.id   AF-A0A6B3FZ49-F1
#
_cell.length_a   1.000
_cell.length_b   1.000
_cell.length_c   1.000
_cell.angle_alpha   90.00
_cell.angle_beta   90.00
_cell.angle_gamma   90.00
#
_symmetry.space_group_name_H-M   'P 1'
#
loop_
_entity.id
_entity.type
_entity.pdbx_description
1 polymer ?
#
loop_
_entity_poly.entity_id
_entity_poly.type
_entity_poly.pdbx_seq_one_letter_code
_entity_poly.pdbx_strand_id
1 'polypeptide(L)'
;ASGVLAEVETAARPVGARAVECLWLSGLAAGLPAVHFTGCGYTAEARERADAIGLALFALDASGTARPVSGAAGELVRGAGGEV
;
A
#
# COMPACT_ATOMS: atom_id res chain seq x y z
N ALA A 1 7.97 17.31 9.08
CA ALA A 1 6.79 16.49 9.38
C ALA A 1 7.07 15.08 8.89
N SER A 2 6.72 14.04 9.68
CA SER A 2 6.69 12.67 9.17
C SER A 2 5.40 12.51 8.36
N GLY A 3 5.52 12.31 7.06
CA GLY A 3 4.39 12.26 6.13
C GLY A 3 4.43 11.00 5.29
N VAL A 4 3.35 10.73 4.59
CA VAL A 4 3.22 9.57 3.70
C VAL A 4 2.53 10.01 2.42
N LEU A 5 2.96 9.47 1.28
CA LEU A 5 2.24 9.57 0.03
C LEU A 5 1.22 8.42 -0.03
N ALA A 6 -0.06 8.74 -0.01
CA ALA A 6 -1.13 7.76 -0.07
C ALA A 6 -1.85 7.81 -1.43
N GLU A 7 -1.90 6.67 -2.12
CA GLU A 7 -2.68 6.50 -3.35
C GLU A 7 -3.90 5.61 -3.08
N VAL A 8 -5.04 5.99 -3.66
CA VAL A 8 -6.29 5.23 -3.60
C VAL A 8 -6.73 4.91 -5.03
N GLU A 9 -6.64 3.64 -5.42
CA GLU A 9 -7.17 3.18 -6.69
C GLU A 9 -8.69 3.02 -6.60
N THR A 10 -9.39 3.58 -7.59
CA THR A 10 -10.85 3.59 -7.69
C THR A 10 -11.37 2.75 -8.85
N ALA A 11 -10.49 2.28 -9.74
CA ALA A 11 -10.87 1.39 -10.83
C ALA A 11 -11.43 0.07 -10.31
N ALA A 12 -12.52 -0.39 -10.95
CA ALA A 12 -13.19 -1.65 -10.62
C ALA A 12 -12.41 -2.88 -11.14
N ARG A 13 -11.10 -2.95 -10.91
CA ARG A 13 -10.21 -4.03 -11.35
C ARG A 13 -9.02 -4.20 -10.40
N PRO A 14 -8.40 -5.39 -10.35
CA PRO A 14 -7.18 -5.59 -9.56
C PRO A 14 -6.02 -4.69 -10.04
N VAL A 15 -5.27 -4.16 -9.08
CA VAL A 15 -4.07 -3.35 -9.32
C VAL A 15 -2.89 -4.25 -9.71
N GLY A 16 -2.21 -3.92 -10.80
CA GLY A 16 -1.04 -4.64 -11.30
C GLY A 16 0.29 -4.11 -10.77
N ALA A 17 1.36 -4.92 -10.93
CA ALA A 17 2.70 -4.63 -10.40
C ALA A 17 3.29 -3.30 -10.85
N ARG A 18 3.01 -2.84 -12.08
CA ARG A 18 3.54 -1.56 -12.57
C ARG A 18 3.02 -0.37 -11.78
N ALA A 19 1.75 -0.39 -11.35
CA ALA A 19 1.19 0.69 -10.53
C ALA A 19 1.89 0.75 -9.16
N VAL A 20 2.11 -0.42 -8.55
CA VAL A 20 2.88 -0.58 -7.30
C VAL A 20 4.30 0.00 -7.45
N GLU A 21 5.01 -0.33 -8.53
CA GLU A 21 6.36 0.20 -8.77
C GLU A 21 6.37 1.71 -9.03
N CYS A 22 5.44 2.21 -9.83
CA CYS A 22 5.32 3.64 -10.12
C CYS A 22 5.05 4.44 -8.84
N LEU A 23 4.18 3.95 -7.97
CA LEU A 23 3.90 4.58 -6.69
C LEU A 23 5.13 4.56 -5.76
N TRP A 24 5.83 3.43 -5.68
CA TRP A 24 7.07 3.33 -4.91
C TRP A 24 8.13 4.33 -5.37
N LEU A 25 8.35 4.44 -6.69
CA LEU A 25 9.25 5.44 -7.27
C LEU A 25 8.77 6.87 -6.99
N SER A 26 7.47 7.11 -6.98
CA SER A 26 6.89 8.43 -6.66
C SER A 26 7.13 8.81 -5.20
N GLY A 27 6.97 7.86 -4.27
CA GLY A 27 7.33 8.04 -2.87
C GLY A 27 8.82 8.35 -2.70
N LEU A 28 9.69 7.54 -3.33
CA LEU A 28 11.14 7.76 -3.30
C LEU A 28 11.53 9.15 -3.85
N ALA A 29 10.94 9.57 -4.96
CA ALA A 29 11.18 10.88 -5.55
C ALA A 29 10.72 12.03 -4.64
N ALA A 30 9.61 11.84 -3.91
CA ALA A 30 9.09 12.78 -2.93
C ALA A 30 9.84 12.74 -1.59
N GLY A 31 10.75 11.77 -1.39
CA GLY A 31 11.38 11.52 -0.09
C GLY A 31 10.39 11.09 1.00
N LEU A 32 9.28 10.46 0.61
CA LEU A 32 8.22 10.00 1.51
C LEU A 32 7.99 8.49 1.37
N PRO A 33 7.67 7.78 2.47
CA PRO A 33 7.09 6.45 2.34
C PRO A 33 5.79 6.52 1.54
N ALA A 34 5.49 5.47 0.78
CA ALA A 34 4.27 5.37 0.00
C ALA A 34 3.38 4.22 0.47
N VAL A 35 2.07 4.44 0.41
CA VAL A 35 1.04 3.46 0.78
C VAL A 35 -0.05 3.44 -0.28
N HIS A 36 -0.60 2.26 -0.57
CA HIS A 36 -1.62 2.09 -1.58
C HIS A 36 -2.88 1.46 -1.00
N PHE A 37 -4.05 1.96 -1.41
CA PHE A 37 -5.36 1.41 -1.06
C PHE A 37 -6.15 1.06 -2.33
N THR A 38 -6.97 0.01 -2.26
CA THR A 38 -7.92 -0.32 -3.32
C THR A 38 -9.08 -1.15 -2.77
N GLY A 39 -10.27 -0.98 -3.33
CA GLY A 39 -11.43 -1.85 -3.06
C GLY A 39 -11.47 -3.12 -3.91
N CYS A 40 -10.69 -3.20 -5.00
CA CYS A 40 -10.74 -4.32 -5.95
C CYS A 40 -9.53 -5.26 -5.86
N GLY A 41 -8.65 -5.04 -4.88
CA GLY A 41 -7.49 -5.88 -4.60
C GLY A 41 -6.34 -5.70 -5.58
N TYR A 42 -5.37 -6.60 -5.46
CA TYR A 42 -4.10 -6.59 -6.20
C TYR A 42 -3.92 -7.91 -6.94
N THR A 43 -3.21 -7.89 -8.06
CA THR A 43 -2.74 -9.14 -8.67
C THR A 43 -1.68 -9.80 -7.79
N ALA A 44 -1.41 -11.10 -8.01
CA ALA A 44 -0.38 -11.82 -7.27
C ALA A 44 1.00 -11.18 -7.47
N GLU A 45 1.32 -10.81 -8.72
CA GLU A 45 2.59 -10.18 -9.08
C GLU A 45 2.74 -8.81 -8.40
N ALA A 46 1.65 -8.07 -8.24
CA ALA A 46 1.67 -6.79 -7.54
C ALA A 46 1.99 -6.96 -6.05
N ARG A 47 1.50 -8.04 -5.44
CA ARG A 47 1.77 -8.34 -4.03
C ARG A 47 3.19 -8.82 -3.79
N GLU A 48 3.67 -9.76 -4.62
CA GLU A 48 5.07 -10.19 -4.61
C GLU A 48 6.02 -9.00 -4.82
N ARG A 49 5.69 -8.13 -5.78
CA ARG A 49 6.47 -6.92 -6.04
C ARG A 49 6.49 -5.98 -4.85
N ALA A 50 5.34 -5.76 -4.21
CA ALA A 50 5.26 -4.91 -3.03
C ALA A 50 6.07 -5.45 -1.85
N ASP A 51 6.05 -6.75 -1.62
CA ASP A 51 6.88 -7.39 -0.59
C ASP A 51 8.39 -7.24 -0.91
N ALA A 52 8.77 -7.33 -2.18
CA ALA A 52 10.16 -7.14 -2.60
C ALA A 52 10.69 -5.70 -2.43
N ILE A 53 9.83 -4.69 -2.61
CA ILE A 53 10.24 -3.26 -2.55
C ILE A 53 9.80 -2.55 -1.25
N GLY A 54 9.10 -3.26 -0.36
CA GLY A 54 8.63 -2.72 0.92
C GLY A 54 7.47 -1.74 0.82
N LEU A 55 6.60 -1.86 -0.21
CA LEU A 55 5.43 -0.99 -0.34
C LEU A 55 4.26 -1.49 0.52
N ALA A 56 3.67 -0.62 1.33
CA ALA A 56 2.50 -1.00 2.12
C ALA A 56 1.22 -0.99 1.26
N LEU A 57 0.62 -2.17 1.11
CA LEU A 57 -0.61 -2.36 0.38
C LEU A 57 -1.77 -2.65 1.34
N PHE A 58 -2.91 -2.03 1.08
CA PHE A 58 -4.14 -2.21 1.84
C PHE A 58 -5.33 -2.52 0.93
N ALA A 59 -6.07 -3.56 1.26
CA ALA A 59 -7.38 -3.83 0.67
C ALA A 59 -8.45 -3.17 1.54
N LEU A 60 -9.27 -2.32 0.93
CA LEU A 60 -10.45 -1.75 1.58
C LEU A 60 -11.59 -2.77 1.52
N ASP A 61 -12.23 -2.99 2.66
CA ASP A 61 -13.45 -3.78 2.70
C ASP A 61 -14.70 -2.93 2.52
N ALA A 62 -15.87 -3.57 2.51
CA ALA A 62 -17.15 -2.88 2.32
C ALA A 62 -17.49 -1.85 3.43
N SER A 63 -16.83 -1.91 4.58
CA SER A 63 -16.95 -0.92 5.67
C SER A 63 -15.97 0.24 5.53
N GLY A 64 -15.06 0.19 4.55
CA GLY A 64 -13.95 1.13 4.40
C GLY A 64 -12.74 0.81 5.29
N THR A 65 -12.73 -0.34 5.98
CA THR A 65 -11.60 -0.72 6.82
C THR A 65 -10.42 -1.16 5.95
N ALA A 66 -9.26 -0.55 6.15
CA ALA A 66 -8.02 -0.89 5.46
C ALA A 66 -7.39 -2.14 6.09
N ARG A 67 -7.38 -3.25 5.35
CA ARG A 67 -6.72 -4.50 5.77
C ARG A 67 -5.32 -4.59 5.17
N PRO A 68 -4.28 -4.84 5.98
CA PRO A 68 -2.93 -4.99 5.45
C PRO A 68 -2.84 -6.24 4.59
N VAL A 69 -2.26 -6.10 3.40
CA VAL A 69 -2.03 -7.25 2.51
C VAL A 69 -0.55 -7.47 2.18
N SER A 70 0.33 -6.48 2.28
CA SER A 70 1.79 -6.73 2.20
C SER A 70 2.43 -6.87 3.58
N GLY A 71 3.64 -7.42 3.63
CA GLY A 71 4.45 -7.47 4.86
C GLY A 71 4.67 -6.07 5.45
N ALA A 72 5.03 -5.10 4.61
CA ALA A 72 5.22 -3.71 5.01
C ALA A 72 3.95 -3.07 5.61
N ALA A 73 2.76 -3.40 5.07
CA ALA A 73 1.50 -2.95 5.65
C ALA A 73 1.23 -3.58 7.02
N GLY A 74 1.58 -4.86 7.20
CA GLY A 74 1.49 -5.53 8.49
C GLY A 74 2.36 -4.86 9.56
N GLU A 75 3.60 -4.53 9.21
CA GLU A 75 4.51 -3.81 10.12
C GLU A 75 4.01 -2.40 10.45
N LEU A 76 3.45 -1.69 9.47
CA LEU A 76 2.87 -0.36 9.68
C LEU A 76 1.73 -0.41 10.70
N VAL A 77 0.82 -1.39 10.59
CA VAL A 77 -0.28 -1.57 11.54
C VAL A 77 0.23 -1.94 12.94
N ARG A 78 1.27 -2.78 13.03
CA ARG A 78 1.90 -3.13 14.31
C ARG A 78 2.55 -1.92 14.99
N GLY A 79 3.28 -1.11 14.23
CA GLY A 79 3.89 0.12 14.73
C GLY A 79 2.86 1.15 15.20
N ALA A 80 1.71 1.24 14.52
CA ALA A 80 0.61 2.13 14.93
C ALA A 80 -0.05 1.74 16.27
N GLY A 81 0.08 0.48 16.71
CA GLY A 81 -0.43 0.00 18.00
C GLY A 81 0.56 0.09 19.16
N GLY A 82 1.76 0.64 18.95
CA GLY A 82 2.88 0.59 19.88
C GLY A 82 3.05 1.80 20.82
N GLU A 83 2.27 2.87 20.67
CA GLU A 83 2.29 4.01 21.59
C GLU A 83 0.86 4.48 21.90
N VAL A 84 0.38 4.14 23.11
CA VAL A 84 -0.69 4.86 23.84
C VAL A 84 -0.23 5.11 25.28
#